data_AF-A0A2G7FK12-F1
#
_entry.id   AF-A0A2G7FK12-F1
#
_cell.length_a   1.000
_cell.length_b   1.000
_cell.length_c   1.000
_cell.angle_alpha   90.00
_cell.angle_beta   90.00
_cell.angle_gamma   90.00
#
_symmetry.space_group_name_H-M   'P 1'
#
loop_
_entity.id
_entity.type
_entity.pdbx_description
1 polymer ?
#
loop_
_entity_poly.entity_id
_entity_poly.type
_entity_poly.pdbx_seq_one_letter_code
_entity_poly.pdbx_strand_id
1 'polypeptide(L)'
;MTYLITGIPKDPKHPLPIRKDIDDWYLEQTSPGSNRIQLTLFVEALTVVQNRPLEDKLSYFRLAGIHGAPWTEWDGVPGQKDSEGKPTGFCVHNNYTFPTWHRVYVALYEQVIYEAMLAFIKGNVPQNRKADWENEAKQWRLPYWDFARFARHGHDNTQGDELRLPILVTMPMVKVIVPGQPGKQLSKPNPLYRFQMQTLMGSLEHPYAITSQSTDEHGRSFTLPFDKCQSTTKYGLLDNYNADVWADGGQNWLRANLALNEHPWYQNLDDWDSVPTLQEMTFRLLRSIGHNWGEFSSTRYDDSPEGDQQPPTNWMNLEAIHNNVHNWVGGFMFSRPGRHDLKLWGAGHMSSVPVAAFDPIFWLHHCNIDRLTAIWQSLNPDSWFDDDKSKVSKDDDLRPFHRFCEKTREVVFFRSDDVKDWRHLNYDYAITKHPSRVAKEVFELYGQRTSEVYKEFGNKDYILSIRYNRYALGGKPFQINIFFGDMDGKDFYDARSRKFVGSVFNFSGSLEDSNCDKCTQQEQEGVLSVAQLPARLAVYYYKKQNNDMIPTPRYVVVNSQGKVETKVGVQVALHMTETHYGLIGNDGYHRVADGEPAEVDDGYRA
;
A
#
# COMPACT_ATOMS: atom_id res chain seq x y z
N MET A 1 23.04 -21.69 4.57
CA MET A 1 23.09 -21.08 5.91
C MET A 1 21.90 -20.15 6.03
N THR A 2 21.12 -20.30 7.10
CA THR A 2 19.90 -19.51 7.36
C THR A 2 20.23 -18.04 7.58
N TYR A 3 19.40 -17.14 7.07
CA TYR A 3 19.57 -15.70 7.27
C TYR A 3 18.74 -15.24 8.48
N LEU A 4 19.42 -14.79 9.53
CA LEU A 4 18.76 -14.32 10.74
C LEU A 4 18.40 -12.84 10.58
N ILE A 5 17.09 -12.55 10.64
CA ILE A 5 16.60 -11.17 10.62
C ILE A 5 16.65 -10.65 12.06
N THR A 6 17.37 -9.56 12.26
CA THR A 6 17.55 -8.90 13.57
C THR A 6 17.15 -7.42 13.54
N GLY A 7 16.92 -6.86 12.35
CA GLY A 7 17.04 -5.44 12.12
C GLY A 7 18.51 -4.99 12.13
N ILE A 8 18.75 -3.70 11.94
CA ILE A 8 20.12 -3.16 11.99
C ILE A 8 20.69 -3.31 13.42
N PRO A 9 21.91 -3.86 13.59
CA PRO A 9 22.49 -4.07 14.92
C PRO A 9 22.52 -2.80 15.79
N LYS A 10 22.34 -2.98 17.10
CA LYS A 10 22.42 -1.88 18.08
C LYS A 10 23.83 -1.30 18.13
N ASP A 11 23.95 0.02 18.00
CA ASP A 11 25.18 0.77 18.27
C ASP A 11 24.89 1.78 19.41
N PRO A 12 25.62 1.72 20.54
CA PRO A 12 25.41 2.64 21.67
C PRO A 12 25.52 4.13 21.33
N LYS A 13 26.21 4.49 20.24
CA LYS A 13 26.31 5.88 19.77
C LYS A 13 25.01 6.38 19.13
N HIS A 14 24.18 5.45 18.63
CA HIS A 14 22.97 5.74 17.86
C HIS A 14 21.80 4.92 18.41
N PRO A 15 21.31 5.22 19.63
CA PRO A 15 20.22 4.47 20.24
C PRO A 15 18.90 4.72 19.49
N LEU A 16 18.32 3.65 18.94
CA LEU A 16 17.03 3.65 18.22
C LEU A 16 16.91 4.77 17.17
N PRO A 17 17.69 4.71 16.07
CA PRO A 17 17.57 5.64 14.96
C PRO A 17 16.18 5.58 14.32
N ILE A 18 15.74 6.68 13.74
CA ILE A 18 14.40 6.80 13.17
C ILE A 18 14.37 6.47 11.67
N ARG A 19 13.32 5.76 11.25
CA ARG A 19 12.88 5.78 9.86
C ARG A 19 12.27 7.16 9.59
N LYS A 20 12.87 7.93 8.67
CA LYS A 20 12.45 9.30 8.35
C LYS A 20 11.43 9.32 7.21
N ASP A 21 10.64 10.37 7.13
CA ASP A 21 9.89 10.70 5.90
C ASP A 21 10.90 10.87 4.76
N ILE A 22 10.68 10.19 3.63
CA ILE A 22 11.63 10.15 2.53
C ILE A 22 11.84 11.51 1.86
N ASP A 23 10.83 12.37 1.79
CA ASP A 23 10.95 13.68 1.19
C ASP A 23 11.72 14.60 2.14
N ASP A 24 11.42 14.56 3.44
CA ASP A 24 12.19 15.30 4.45
C ASP A 24 13.65 14.85 4.48
N TRP A 25 13.89 13.54 4.43
CA TRP A 25 15.23 12.97 4.36
C TRP A 25 15.95 13.35 3.06
N TYR A 26 15.27 13.32 1.91
CA TYR A 26 15.87 13.70 0.63
C TYR A 26 16.22 15.19 0.59
N LEU A 27 15.34 16.07 1.09
CA LEU A 27 15.60 17.49 1.23
C LEU A 27 16.77 17.76 2.18
N GLU A 28 16.84 17.08 3.33
CA GLU A 28 17.98 17.14 4.25
C GLU A 28 19.28 16.71 3.54
N GLN A 29 19.27 15.59 2.82
CA GLN A 29 20.45 15.06 2.12
C GLN A 29 20.91 15.90 0.93
N THR A 30 20.04 16.73 0.36
CA THR A 30 20.36 17.60 -0.78
C THR A 30 20.50 19.08 -0.43
N SER A 31 20.25 19.43 0.83
CA SER A 31 20.40 20.78 1.35
C SER A 31 21.87 21.26 1.39
N PRO A 32 22.11 22.57 1.25
CA PRO A 32 23.44 23.14 1.47
C PRO A 32 23.94 22.84 2.89
N GLY A 33 25.14 22.26 3.01
CA GLY A 33 25.74 21.90 4.30
C GLY A 33 25.57 20.43 4.69
N SER A 34 24.67 19.69 4.04
CA SER A 34 24.58 18.24 4.20
C SER A 34 25.77 17.52 3.58
N ASN A 35 26.22 16.44 4.21
CA ASN A 35 27.30 15.61 3.69
C ASN A 35 26.86 14.66 2.55
N ARG A 36 25.54 14.46 2.35
CA ARG A 36 24.93 13.60 1.33
C ARG A 36 25.38 12.13 1.38
N ILE A 37 25.93 11.68 2.51
CA ILE A 37 26.48 10.33 2.66
C ILE A 37 25.36 9.30 2.67
N GLN A 38 24.28 9.50 3.44
CA GLN A 38 23.19 8.52 3.51
C GLN A 38 22.49 8.34 2.16
N LEU A 39 22.25 9.43 1.43
CA LEU A 39 21.68 9.34 0.08
C LEU A 39 22.57 8.53 -0.86
N THR A 40 23.88 8.78 -0.81
CA THR A 40 24.84 8.04 -1.61
C THR A 40 24.87 6.56 -1.23
N LEU A 41 24.93 6.26 0.07
CA LEU A 41 24.90 4.89 0.58
C LEU A 41 23.64 4.14 0.14
N PHE A 42 22.47 4.76 0.25
CA PHE A 42 21.22 4.11 -0.14
C PHE A 42 21.18 3.83 -1.65
N VAL A 43 21.53 4.80 -2.48
CA VAL A 43 21.58 4.62 -3.95
C VAL A 43 22.57 3.53 -4.34
N GLU A 44 23.80 3.58 -3.82
CA GLU A 44 24.83 2.61 -4.20
C GLU A 44 24.51 1.20 -3.68
N ALA A 45 24.08 1.09 -2.43
CA ALA A 45 23.73 -0.20 -1.83
C ALA A 45 22.52 -0.85 -2.53
N LEU A 46 21.45 -0.09 -2.79
CA LEU A 46 20.29 -0.62 -3.48
C LEU A 46 20.61 -0.99 -4.94
N THR A 47 21.45 -0.20 -5.61
CA THR A 47 21.96 -0.55 -6.96
C THR A 47 22.72 -1.88 -6.93
N VAL A 48 23.57 -2.11 -5.91
CA VAL A 48 24.27 -3.40 -5.74
C VAL A 48 23.27 -4.53 -5.51
N VAL A 49 22.30 -4.34 -4.62
CA VAL A 49 21.28 -5.35 -4.32
C VAL A 49 20.43 -5.70 -5.55
N GLN A 50 20.09 -4.72 -6.38
CA GLN A 50 19.37 -4.92 -7.65
C GLN A 50 20.16 -5.67 -8.71
N ASN A 51 21.49 -5.56 -8.71
CA ASN A 51 22.36 -6.20 -9.69
C ASN A 51 22.93 -7.55 -9.21
N ARG A 52 22.57 -8.02 -8.00
CA ARG A 52 22.92 -9.37 -7.55
C ARG A 52 22.22 -10.42 -8.43
N PRO A 53 22.85 -11.58 -8.66
CA PRO A 53 22.30 -12.64 -9.50
C PRO A 53 21.09 -13.32 -8.84
N LEU A 54 20.28 -14.04 -9.61
CA LEU A 54 19.02 -14.64 -9.17
C LEU A 54 19.20 -15.74 -8.11
N GLU A 55 20.36 -16.40 -8.10
CA GLU A 55 20.72 -17.42 -7.12
C GLU A 55 21.10 -16.82 -5.76
N ASP A 56 21.45 -15.53 -5.71
CA ASP A 56 21.62 -14.83 -4.46
C ASP A 56 20.24 -14.52 -3.87
N LYS A 57 19.87 -15.22 -2.80
CA LYS A 57 18.62 -15.01 -2.05
C LYS A 57 18.46 -13.58 -1.50
N LEU A 58 19.56 -12.83 -1.39
CA LEU A 58 19.58 -11.43 -0.95
C LEU A 58 19.68 -10.45 -2.14
N SER A 59 19.48 -10.91 -3.38
CA SER A 59 19.22 -10.03 -4.52
C SER A 59 17.87 -9.36 -4.40
N TYR A 60 17.71 -8.17 -5.00
CA TYR A 60 16.44 -7.46 -5.01
C TYR A 60 15.31 -8.32 -5.58
N PHE A 61 15.59 -9.03 -6.68
CA PHE A 61 14.63 -9.94 -7.32
C PHE A 61 14.13 -11.00 -6.32
N ARG A 62 15.06 -11.67 -5.62
CA ARG A 62 14.70 -12.73 -4.67
C ARG A 62 14.05 -12.21 -3.41
N LEU A 63 14.42 -11.02 -2.94
CA LEU A 63 13.74 -10.36 -1.84
C LEU A 63 12.30 -10.03 -2.22
N ALA A 64 12.07 -9.36 -3.36
CA ALA A 64 10.74 -9.06 -3.87
C ALA A 64 9.90 -10.32 -4.12
N GLY A 65 10.52 -11.39 -4.62
CA GLY A 65 9.90 -12.69 -4.88
C GLY A 65 9.40 -13.43 -3.63
N ILE A 66 9.78 -13.01 -2.41
CA ILE A 66 9.17 -13.54 -1.16
C ILE A 66 7.67 -13.20 -1.13
N HIS A 67 7.29 -12.03 -1.64
CA HIS A 67 5.90 -11.56 -1.60
C HIS A 67 4.98 -12.42 -2.47
N GLY A 68 5.41 -12.77 -3.68
CA GLY A 68 4.54 -13.34 -4.71
C GLY A 68 5.30 -14.13 -5.76
N ALA A 69 5.08 -13.81 -7.04
CA ALA A 69 5.76 -14.45 -8.15
C ALA A 69 7.28 -14.21 -8.06
N PRO A 70 8.13 -15.19 -8.43
CA PRO A 70 7.81 -16.46 -9.09
C PRO A 70 7.56 -17.65 -8.13
N TRP A 71 7.19 -17.38 -6.87
CA TRP A 71 6.78 -18.39 -5.88
C TRP A 71 7.85 -19.44 -5.56
N THR A 72 9.11 -19.03 -5.61
CA THR A 72 10.27 -19.90 -5.35
C THR A 72 10.48 -20.10 -3.85
N GLU A 73 11.36 -21.03 -3.48
CA GLU A 73 11.89 -21.08 -2.13
C GLU A 73 12.57 -19.76 -1.74
N TRP A 74 12.62 -19.49 -0.44
CA TRP A 74 13.53 -18.50 0.11
C TRP A 74 14.08 -18.97 1.45
N ASP A 75 15.40 -18.86 1.62
CA ASP A 75 16.13 -19.25 2.83
C ASP A 75 15.90 -20.70 3.27
N GLY A 76 15.73 -21.61 2.30
CA GLY A 76 15.48 -23.03 2.56
C GLY A 76 14.04 -23.35 2.97
N VAL A 77 13.16 -22.34 3.01
CA VAL A 77 11.71 -22.53 3.16
C VAL A 77 11.15 -22.77 1.76
N PRO A 78 10.57 -23.95 1.48
CA PRO A 78 9.96 -24.21 0.18
C PRO A 78 8.92 -23.15 -0.15
N GLY A 79 8.85 -22.75 -1.42
CA GLY A 79 7.74 -21.95 -1.93
C GLY A 79 6.42 -22.56 -1.47
N GLN A 80 5.48 -21.73 -1.03
CA GLN A 80 4.22 -22.25 -0.55
C GLN A 80 3.48 -22.94 -1.69
N LYS A 81 2.70 -23.96 -1.33
CA LYS A 81 1.76 -24.60 -2.25
C LYS A 81 0.37 -24.49 -1.63
N ASP A 82 -0.66 -24.36 -2.45
CA ASP A 82 -2.04 -24.60 -2.00
C ASP A 82 -2.32 -26.10 -1.75
N SER A 83 -3.57 -26.33 -1.34
CA SER A 83 -4.27 -27.59 -1.20
C SER A 83 -4.36 -28.39 -2.51
N GLU A 84 -4.11 -27.77 -3.67
CA GLU A 84 -4.01 -28.42 -4.98
C GLU A 84 -2.55 -28.67 -5.44
N GLY A 85 -1.54 -28.24 -4.67
CA GLY A 85 -0.12 -28.40 -4.95
C GLY A 85 0.54 -27.34 -5.86
N LYS A 86 -0.14 -26.25 -6.22
CA LYS A 86 0.32 -25.12 -7.05
C LYS A 86 1.04 -24.03 -6.24
N PRO A 87 2.05 -23.34 -6.82
CA PRO A 87 2.84 -22.34 -6.08
C PRO A 87 2.07 -21.08 -5.65
N THR A 88 2.38 -20.53 -4.48
CA THR A 88 1.86 -19.24 -3.96
C THR A 88 2.93 -18.44 -3.22
N GLY A 89 2.68 -17.13 -3.07
CA GLY A 89 3.53 -16.22 -2.30
C GLY A 89 3.48 -16.45 -0.79
N PHE A 90 4.47 -15.94 -0.07
CA PHE A 90 4.48 -16.00 1.40
C PHE A 90 3.68 -14.88 2.05
N CYS A 91 3.31 -13.83 1.30
CA CYS A 91 2.65 -12.66 1.85
C CYS A 91 1.31 -13.00 2.50
N VAL A 92 0.99 -12.29 3.58
CA VAL A 92 -0.28 -12.44 4.29
C VAL A 92 -1.19 -11.28 3.91
N HIS A 93 -2.33 -11.59 3.29
CA HIS A 93 -3.41 -10.65 2.99
C HIS A 93 -4.74 -11.22 3.50
N ASN A 94 -5.69 -10.34 3.82
CA ASN A 94 -7.01 -10.64 4.37
C ASN A 94 -6.92 -11.55 5.61
N ASN A 95 -5.95 -11.26 6.49
CA ASN A 95 -5.78 -11.90 7.78
C ASN A 95 -5.12 -10.93 8.76
N TYR A 96 -5.34 -11.14 10.06
CA TYR A 96 -4.95 -10.22 11.14
C TYR A 96 -3.44 -10.13 11.38
N THR A 97 -2.66 -11.04 10.77
CA THR A 97 -1.19 -10.99 10.72
C THR A 97 -0.62 -10.19 9.53
N PHE A 98 -1.47 -9.55 8.72
CA PHE A 98 -1.05 -8.62 7.66
C PHE A 98 -0.02 -7.59 8.15
N PRO A 99 -0.25 -6.84 9.27
CA PRO A 99 0.71 -5.82 9.70
C PRO A 99 2.03 -6.43 10.19
N THR A 100 1.98 -7.57 10.88
CA THR A 100 3.16 -8.17 11.52
C THR A 100 4.06 -8.90 10.52
N TRP A 101 3.48 -9.57 9.53
CA TRP A 101 4.24 -10.17 8.43
C TRP A 101 5.02 -9.10 7.65
N HIS A 102 4.34 -8.02 7.26
CA HIS A 102 4.98 -6.92 6.52
C HIS A 102 6.00 -6.15 7.36
N ARG A 103 5.80 -6.02 8.69
CA ARG A 103 6.80 -5.43 9.61
C ARG A 103 8.15 -6.17 9.54
N VAL A 104 8.13 -7.50 9.57
CA VAL A 104 9.35 -8.32 9.46
C VAL A 104 9.94 -8.22 8.05
N TYR A 105 9.10 -8.21 7.02
CA TYR A 105 9.53 -8.11 5.63
C TYR A 105 10.27 -6.80 5.32
N VAL A 106 9.74 -5.67 5.82
CA VAL A 106 10.41 -4.36 5.71
C VAL A 106 11.72 -4.34 6.49
N ALA A 107 11.78 -4.96 7.66
CA ALA A 107 13.02 -5.06 8.46
C ALA A 107 14.09 -5.92 7.78
N LEU A 108 13.70 -7.01 7.11
CA LEU A 108 14.60 -7.80 6.26
C LEU A 108 15.23 -6.93 5.17
N TYR A 109 14.40 -6.20 4.41
CA TYR A 109 14.86 -5.34 3.32
C TYR A 109 15.82 -4.24 3.82
N GLU A 110 15.48 -3.58 4.92
CA GLU A 110 16.32 -2.58 5.59
C GLU A 110 17.68 -3.16 6.01
N GLN A 111 17.69 -4.36 6.63
CA GLN A 111 18.92 -5.00 7.07
C GLN A 111 19.84 -5.36 5.89
N VAL A 112 19.29 -5.92 4.80
CA VAL A 112 20.08 -6.30 3.62
C VAL A 112 20.71 -5.07 2.96
N ILE A 113 19.99 -3.95 2.87
CA ILE A 113 20.53 -2.70 2.35
C ILE A 113 21.66 -2.19 3.25
N TYR A 114 21.46 -2.18 4.58
CA TYR A 114 22.50 -1.77 5.52
C TYR A 114 23.78 -2.61 5.39
N GLU A 115 23.66 -3.93 5.27
CA GLU A 115 24.81 -4.82 5.04
C GLU A 115 25.51 -4.50 3.72
N ALA A 116 24.76 -4.19 2.66
CA ALA A 116 25.31 -3.74 1.39
C ALA A 116 25.97 -2.34 1.48
N MET A 117 25.47 -1.43 2.33
CA MET A 117 26.14 -0.16 2.63
C MET A 117 27.51 -0.40 3.27
N LEU A 118 27.60 -1.29 4.26
CA LEU A 118 28.88 -1.64 4.88
C LEU A 118 29.87 -2.26 3.89
N ALA A 119 29.38 -3.14 3.00
CA ALA A 119 30.20 -3.71 1.94
C ALA A 119 30.71 -2.64 0.95
N PHE A 120 29.85 -1.69 0.56
CA PHE A 120 30.23 -0.55 -0.27
C PHE A 120 31.30 0.30 0.40
N ILE A 121 31.15 0.63 1.69
CA ILE A 121 32.13 1.41 2.46
C ILE A 121 33.48 0.70 2.49
N LYS A 122 33.48 -0.60 2.77
CA LYS A 122 34.71 -1.40 2.84
C LYS A 122 35.49 -1.36 1.53
N GLY A 123 34.81 -1.46 0.39
CA GLY A 123 35.40 -1.55 -0.94
C GLY A 123 35.73 -0.21 -1.60
N ASN A 124 34.97 0.85 -1.32
CA ASN A 124 35.02 2.09 -2.12
C ASN A 124 35.43 3.34 -1.33
N VAL A 125 35.30 3.34 0.01
CA VAL A 125 35.59 4.52 0.82
C VAL A 125 37.05 4.48 1.31
N PRO A 126 37.85 5.56 1.10
CA PRO A 126 39.21 5.65 1.61
C PRO A 126 39.30 5.46 3.12
N GLN A 127 40.37 4.82 3.59
CA GLN A 127 40.52 4.41 5.00
C GLN A 127 40.31 5.55 6.01
N ASN A 128 40.79 6.76 5.71
CA ASN A 128 40.66 7.94 6.57
C ASN A 128 39.23 8.52 6.63
N ARG A 129 38.29 8.01 5.83
CA ARG A 129 36.88 8.47 5.76
C ARG A 129 35.89 7.38 6.17
N LYS A 130 36.33 6.12 6.32
CA LYS A 130 35.43 5.00 6.62
C LYS A 130 34.62 5.21 7.89
N ALA A 131 35.24 5.74 8.96
CA ALA A 131 34.55 5.99 10.21
C ALA A 131 33.34 6.94 10.06
N ASP A 132 33.47 8.01 9.27
CA ASP A 132 32.37 8.94 8.99
C ASP A 132 31.23 8.25 8.25
N TRP A 133 31.56 7.45 7.23
CA TRP A 133 30.58 6.76 6.41
C TRP A 133 29.88 5.62 7.17
N GLU A 134 30.61 4.87 7.99
CA GLU A 134 30.05 3.84 8.88
C GLU A 134 29.12 4.48 9.92
N ASN A 135 29.48 5.65 10.44
CA ASN A 135 28.64 6.40 11.37
C ASN A 135 27.30 6.81 10.75
N GLU A 136 27.30 7.21 9.47
CA GLU A 136 26.08 7.53 8.72
C GLU A 136 25.27 6.28 8.37
N ALA A 137 25.92 5.18 7.95
CA ALA A 137 25.26 3.91 7.67
C ALA A 137 24.50 3.37 8.91
N LYS A 138 25.10 3.49 10.10
CA LYS A 138 24.50 3.04 11.37
C LYS A 138 23.31 3.88 11.82
N GLN A 139 23.28 5.17 11.45
CA GLN A 139 22.15 6.05 11.70
C GLN A 139 21.03 5.87 10.67
N TRP A 140 21.38 5.51 9.43
CA TRP A 140 20.41 5.31 8.37
C TRP A 140 19.39 4.22 8.76
N ARG A 141 18.14 4.47 8.41
CA ARG A 141 17.02 3.54 8.44
C ARG A 141 16.22 3.74 7.16
N LEU A 142 15.48 2.72 6.75
CA LEU A 142 14.66 2.77 5.54
C LEU A 142 13.65 3.91 5.65
N PRO A 143 13.68 4.91 4.76
CA PRO A 143 12.69 5.98 4.80
C PRO A 143 11.28 5.46 4.52
N TYR A 144 10.25 6.10 5.07
CA TYR A 144 8.85 5.82 4.74
C TYR A 144 8.31 6.87 3.76
N TRP A 145 7.36 6.46 2.92
CA TRP A 145 6.59 7.38 2.08
C TRP A 145 5.27 7.72 2.78
N ASP A 146 5.15 8.96 3.27
CA ASP A 146 3.92 9.44 3.89
C ASP A 146 2.86 9.78 2.83
N PHE A 147 2.16 8.77 2.33
CA PHE A 147 1.17 8.91 1.27
C PHE A 147 -0.06 9.76 1.66
N ALA A 148 -0.24 10.07 2.95
CA ALA A 148 -1.39 10.84 3.46
C ALA A 148 -1.02 12.28 3.88
N ARG A 149 0.29 12.62 3.88
CA ARG A 149 0.77 13.97 4.16
C ARG A 149 0.84 14.77 2.86
N PHE A 150 0.40 16.02 2.91
CA PHE A 150 0.61 16.92 1.77
C PHE A 150 2.11 17.12 1.50
N ALA A 151 2.48 17.03 0.23
CA ALA A 151 3.85 17.24 -0.19
C ALA A 151 4.26 18.70 0.03
N ARG A 152 5.53 18.95 0.36
CA ARG A 152 6.06 20.33 0.41
C ARG A 152 6.20 20.87 -1.02
N HIS A 153 5.90 22.15 -1.21
CA HIS A 153 6.26 22.86 -2.44
C HIS A 153 7.59 23.60 -2.23
N GLY A 154 8.49 23.51 -3.21
CA GLY A 154 9.67 24.39 -3.31
C GLY A 154 10.73 24.24 -2.21
N HIS A 155 11.64 25.21 -2.18
CA HIS A 155 12.71 25.34 -1.18
C HIS A 155 12.29 26.19 0.04
N ASP A 156 11.10 26.77 -0.01
CA ASP A 156 10.49 27.64 1.00
C ASP A 156 9.81 26.88 2.15
N ASN A 157 9.86 25.54 2.15
CA ASN A 157 9.38 24.69 3.23
C ASN A 157 7.88 24.86 3.58
N THR A 158 7.08 25.46 2.69
CA THR A 158 5.63 25.56 2.89
C THR A 158 4.95 24.23 2.55
N GLN A 159 4.05 23.80 3.43
CA GLN A 159 3.18 22.66 3.21
C GLN A 159 2.32 22.94 1.97
N GLY A 160 2.28 22.01 1.01
CA GLY A 160 1.36 22.05 -0.11
C GLY A 160 -0.05 21.62 0.27
N ASP A 161 -0.86 21.40 -0.76
CA ASP A 161 -2.28 21.03 -0.69
C ASP A 161 -2.61 19.72 -1.44
N GLU A 162 -1.59 19.01 -1.94
CA GLU A 162 -1.74 17.75 -2.67
C GLU A 162 -0.86 16.62 -2.12
N LEU A 163 -1.39 15.39 -2.17
CA LEU A 163 -0.65 14.17 -1.90
C LEU A 163 0.20 13.80 -3.12
N ARG A 164 1.42 13.28 -2.90
CA ARG A 164 2.33 12.93 -4.00
C ARG A 164 3.12 11.65 -3.71
N LEU A 165 3.56 10.99 -4.78
CA LEU A 165 4.69 10.06 -4.72
C LEU A 165 5.95 10.81 -4.24
N PRO A 166 6.90 10.10 -3.59
CA PRO A 166 8.14 10.71 -3.13
C PRO A 166 8.90 11.42 -4.25
N ILE A 167 9.52 12.56 -3.93
CA ILE A 167 10.38 13.30 -4.87
C ILE A 167 11.38 12.35 -5.51
N LEU A 168 12.06 11.55 -4.68
CA LEU A 168 13.09 10.62 -5.13
C LEU A 168 12.55 9.49 -6.03
N VAL A 169 11.29 9.08 -5.90
CA VAL A 169 10.70 8.05 -6.78
C VAL A 169 10.33 8.63 -8.15
N THR A 170 10.13 9.94 -8.27
CA THR A 170 9.82 10.60 -9.56
C THR A 170 11.06 10.93 -10.40
N MET A 171 12.27 10.75 -9.85
CA MET A 171 13.53 11.14 -10.48
C MET A 171 14.20 9.94 -11.19
N PRO A 172 14.36 9.94 -12.53
CA PRO A 172 15.05 8.86 -13.23
C PRO A 172 16.53 8.72 -12.88
N MET A 173 17.17 9.86 -12.57
CA MET A 173 18.58 9.96 -12.24
C MET A 173 18.76 10.69 -10.91
N VAL A 174 19.75 10.28 -10.12
CA VAL A 174 20.09 10.89 -8.82
C VAL A 174 21.58 11.21 -8.77
N LYS A 175 21.93 12.36 -8.16
CA LYS A 175 23.34 12.71 -7.92
C LYS A 175 23.82 12.09 -6.60
N VAL A 176 24.99 11.46 -6.64
CA VAL A 176 25.69 10.88 -5.49
C VAL A 176 27.10 11.44 -5.37
N ILE A 177 27.67 11.45 -4.17
CA ILE A 177 29.06 11.91 -3.97
C ILE A 177 30.05 10.81 -4.36
N VAL A 178 31.25 11.21 -4.78
CA VAL A 178 32.34 10.25 -5.08
C VAL A 178 33.24 10.10 -3.85
N PRO A 179 33.32 8.90 -3.22
CA PRO A 179 34.22 8.68 -2.10
C PRO A 179 35.67 9.08 -2.43
N GLY A 180 36.30 9.87 -1.55
CA GLY A 180 37.67 10.34 -1.72
C GLY A 180 37.86 11.54 -2.67
N GLN A 181 36.81 12.07 -3.30
CA GLN A 181 36.88 13.25 -4.16
C GLN A 181 35.89 14.33 -3.66
N PRO A 182 36.27 15.13 -2.64
CA PRO A 182 35.40 16.17 -2.07
C PRO A 182 34.85 17.12 -3.14
N GLY A 183 33.56 17.45 -3.04
CA GLY A 183 32.87 18.33 -3.98
C GLY A 183 32.47 17.67 -5.31
N LYS A 184 32.99 16.48 -5.64
CA LYS A 184 32.60 15.78 -6.87
C LYS A 184 31.32 14.96 -6.66
N GLN A 185 30.36 15.17 -7.55
CA GLN A 185 29.13 14.38 -7.65
C GLN A 185 29.02 13.74 -9.02
N LEU A 186 28.40 12.55 -9.08
CA LEU A 186 28.07 11.85 -10.31
C LEU A 186 26.56 11.62 -10.36
N SER A 187 25.97 11.80 -11.55
CA SER A 187 24.59 11.39 -11.79
C SER A 187 24.57 9.92 -12.18
N LYS A 188 23.74 9.13 -11.49
CA LYS A 188 23.55 7.70 -11.74
C LYS A 188 22.06 7.39 -11.93
N PRO A 189 21.73 6.28 -12.62
CA PRO A 189 20.37 5.74 -12.60
C PRO A 189 19.89 5.59 -11.16
N ASN A 190 18.66 6.03 -10.91
CA ASN A 190 18.10 5.97 -9.57
C ASN A 190 17.42 4.62 -9.34
N PRO A 191 17.92 3.79 -8.40
CA PRO A 191 17.35 2.47 -8.16
C PRO A 191 15.95 2.53 -7.49
N LEU A 192 15.51 3.70 -7.02
CA LEU A 192 14.15 3.92 -6.48
C LEU A 192 13.13 4.33 -7.56
N TYR A 193 13.59 4.67 -8.77
CA TYR A 193 12.69 5.06 -9.86
C TYR A 193 11.93 3.86 -10.42
N ARG A 194 12.64 2.74 -10.59
CA ARG A 194 12.13 1.47 -11.08
C ARG A 194 13.14 0.36 -10.82
N PHE A 195 12.67 -0.88 -10.83
CA PHE A 195 13.52 -2.05 -10.96
C PHE A 195 13.52 -2.51 -12.43
N GLN A 196 14.69 -2.89 -12.96
CA GLN A 196 14.84 -3.30 -14.35
C GLN A 196 15.79 -4.50 -14.44
N MET A 197 15.30 -5.58 -15.05
CA MET A 197 16.09 -6.76 -15.38
C MET A 197 16.87 -6.56 -16.69
N GLN A 198 17.82 -7.44 -16.98
CA GLN A 198 18.58 -7.39 -18.23
C GLN A 198 17.76 -7.89 -19.44
N THR A 199 16.77 -8.74 -19.20
CA THR A 199 15.85 -9.29 -20.20
C THR A 199 14.39 -9.13 -19.70
N LEU A 200 13.42 -9.48 -20.55
CA LEU A 200 12.02 -9.56 -20.13
C LEU A 200 11.90 -10.54 -18.94
N MET A 201 11.10 -10.19 -17.94
CA MET A 201 10.94 -11.00 -16.73
C MET A 201 10.37 -12.40 -17.03
N GLY A 202 9.56 -12.56 -18.08
CA GLY A 202 9.09 -13.87 -18.53
C GLY A 202 10.13 -14.73 -19.25
N SER A 203 11.31 -14.18 -19.55
CA SER A 203 12.42 -14.89 -20.19
C SER A 203 13.56 -15.23 -19.24
N LEU A 204 13.39 -14.98 -17.94
CA LEU A 204 14.40 -15.33 -16.94
C LEU A 204 14.57 -16.84 -16.87
N GLU A 205 15.74 -17.27 -16.42
CA GLU A 205 16.03 -18.70 -16.26
C GLU A 205 15.07 -19.35 -15.26
N HIS A 206 14.75 -20.63 -15.48
CA HIS A 206 13.92 -21.38 -14.55
C HIS A 206 14.66 -21.56 -13.21
N PRO A 207 14.02 -21.35 -12.03
CA PRO A 207 12.59 -21.14 -11.79
C PRO A 207 12.12 -19.69 -11.61
N TYR A 208 12.83 -18.71 -12.16
CA TYR A 208 12.61 -17.30 -11.86
C TYR A 208 11.77 -16.53 -12.90
N ALA A 209 11.38 -17.14 -14.01
CA ALA A 209 10.52 -16.49 -15.00
C ALA A 209 9.20 -16.00 -14.39
N ILE A 210 8.86 -14.73 -14.62
CA ILE A 210 7.55 -14.18 -14.26
C ILE A 210 6.57 -14.49 -15.39
N THR A 211 5.58 -15.31 -15.10
CA THR A 211 4.52 -15.62 -16.05
C THR A 211 3.42 -14.56 -16.00
N SER A 212 2.69 -14.43 -17.12
CA SER A 212 1.51 -13.60 -17.21
C SER A 212 0.51 -13.96 -16.12
N GLN A 213 -0.17 -12.96 -15.56
CA GLN A 213 -1.24 -13.18 -14.58
C GLN A 213 -2.55 -13.31 -15.35
N SER A 214 -3.14 -14.50 -15.36
CA SER A 214 -4.32 -14.84 -16.13
C SER A 214 -5.57 -14.24 -15.52
N THR A 215 -6.35 -13.61 -16.40
CA THR A 215 -7.72 -13.18 -16.11
C THR A 215 -8.64 -13.82 -17.15
N ASP A 216 -9.01 -15.09 -16.94
CA ASP A 216 -9.98 -15.80 -17.79
C ASP A 216 -11.43 -15.33 -17.56
N GLU A 217 -11.99 -14.52 -18.46
CA GLU A 217 -13.41 -14.12 -18.39
C GLU A 217 -14.12 -14.53 -19.69
N HIS A 218 -15.14 -15.39 -19.56
CA HIS A 218 -16.13 -15.68 -20.62
C HIS A 218 -15.53 -16.16 -21.97
N GLY A 219 -14.49 -17.00 -21.95
CA GLY A 219 -13.95 -17.65 -23.15
C GLY A 219 -12.94 -16.82 -23.95
N ARG A 220 -12.47 -15.68 -23.41
CA ARG A 220 -11.25 -15.00 -23.85
C ARG A 220 -10.39 -14.71 -22.63
N SER A 221 -9.25 -15.40 -22.53
CA SER A 221 -8.23 -15.10 -21.52
C SER A 221 -7.59 -13.75 -21.82
N PHE A 222 -7.69 -12.82 -20.88
CA PHE A 222 -6.88 -11.60 -20.90
C PHE A 222 -5.85 -11.70 -19.77
N THR A 223 -4.62 -11.26 -19.97
CA THR A 223 -3.58 -11.32 -18.94
C THR A 223 -2.87 -9.99 -18.86
N LEU A 224 -2.66 -9.46 -17.65
CA LEU A 224 -1.71 -8.36 -17.51
C LEU A 224 -0.32 -8.84 -17.96
N PRO A 225 0.33 -8.18 -18.94
CA PRO A 225 1.48 -8.73 -19.65
C PRO A 225 2.80 -8.53 -18.87
N PHE A 226 2.84 -8.89 -17.58
CA PHE A 226 4.01 -8.73 -16.73
C PHE A 226 5.21 -9.60 -17.19
N ASP A 227 4.94 -10.72 -17.87
CA ASP A 227 5.94 -11.54 -18.56
C ASP A 227 6.69 -10.76 -19.65
N LYS A 228 6.04 -9.75 -20.24
CA LYS A 228 6.58 -8.89 -21.29
C LYS A 228 7.24 -7.62 -20.75
N CYS A 229 7.30 -7.45 -19.43
CA CYS A 229 7.99 -6.34 -18.79
C CYS A 229 9.46 -6.69 -18.58
N GLN A 230 10.37 -5.78 -18.93
CA GLN A 230 11.76 -5.78 -18.47
C GLN A 230 11.89 -4.93 -17.20
N SER A 231 11.10 -3.86 -17.10
CA SER A 231 11.08 -2.93 -15.99
C SER A 231 9.71 -2.86 -15.33
N THR A 232 9.71 -2.62 -14.02
CA THR A 232 8.50 -2.25 -13.28
C THR A 232 7.92 -0.96 -13.83
N THR A 233 6.60 -0.83 -13.89
CA THR A 233 5.91 0.34 -14.46
C THR A 233 4.70 0.74 -13.63
N LYS A 234 4.36 2.04 -13.72
CA LYS A 234 3.16 2.68 -13.15
C LYS A 234 2.31 3.22 -14.30
N TYR A 235 1.11 2.67 -14.48
CA TYR A 235 0.18 2.98 -15.57
C TYR A 235 0.73 2.82 -17.00
N GLY A 236 1.80 2.07 -17.21
CA GLY A 236 2.44 1.93 -18.52
C GLY A 236 1.93 0.78 -19.39
N LEU A 237 1.12 -0.13 -18.83
CA LEU A 237 0.55 -1.26 -19.56
C LEU A 237 -0.85 -0.91 -20.07
N LEU A 238 -0.97 -0.64 -21.37
CA LEU A 238 -2.23 -0.33 -22.03
C LEU A 238 -2.47 -1.25 -23.22
N ASP A 239 -3.72 -1.66 -23.40
CA ASP A 239 -4.16 -2.37 -24.60
C ASP A 239 -4.02 -1.51 -25.86
N ASN A 240 -3.90 -2.19 -27.01
CA ASN A 240 -3.77 -1.58 -28.35
C ASN A 240 -2.50 -0.73 -28.54
N TYR A 241 -1.46 -0.99 -27.76
CA TYR A 241 -0.09 -0.54 -28.01
C TYR A 241 0.77 -1.72 -28.45
N ASN A 242 1.88 -1.44 -29.15
CA ASN A 242 2.84 -2.47 -29.48
C ASN A 242 3.41 -3.08 -28.19
N ALA A 243 3.52 -4.41 -28.12
CA ALA A 243 3.99 -5.12 -26.94
C ALA A 243 5.42 -4.72 -26.50
N ASP A 244 6.26 -4.22 -27.41
CA ASP A 244 7.60 -3.70 -27.10
C ASP A 244 7.54 -2.48 -26.16
N VAL A 245 6.43 -1.73 -26.16
CA VAL A 245 6.21 -0.63 -25.20
C VAL A 245 6.13 -1.17 -23.77
N TRP A 246 5.59 -2.38 -23.58
CA TRP A 246 5.40 -2.97 -22.26
C TRP A 246 6.72 -3.41 -21.61
N ALA A 247 7.80 -3.60 -22.38
CA ALA A 247 9.12 -3.89 -21.84
C ALA A 247 9.54 -2.83 -20.81
N ASP A 248 9.20 -1.57 -21.07
CA ASP A 248 9.39 -0.47 -20.13
C ASP A 248 8.29 0.59 -20.37
N GLY A 249 7.12 0.35 -19.79
CA GLY A 249 5.97 1.26 -19.89
C GLY A 249 6.17 2.61 -19.20
N GLY A 250 7.33 2.86 -18.57
CA GLY A 250 7.65 4.11 -17.89
C GLY A 250 7.03 4.25 -16.50
N GLN A 251 7.31 5.38 -15.85
CA GLN A 251 6.76 5.73 -14.53
C GLN A 251 5.83 6.92 -14.68
N ASN A 252 4.53 6.69 -14.93
CA ASN A 252 3.56 7.78 -15.02
C ASN A 252 3.16 8.30 -13.63
N TRP A 253 4.14 8.90 -12.94
CA TRP A 253 4.00 9.38 -11.57
C TRP A 253 2.96 10.50 -11.45
N LEU A 254 2.74 11.29 -12.50
CA LEU A 254 1.72 12.34 -12.49
C LEU A 254 0.31 11.72 -12.48
N ARG A 255 0.09 10.64 -13.24
CA ARG A 255 -1.18 9.89 -13.20
C ARG A 255 -1.41 9.23 -11.84
N ALA A 256 -0.34 8.72 -11.22
CA ALA A 256 -0.40 8.17 -9.87
C ALA A 256 -0.74 9.25 -8.82
N ASN A 257 -0.09 10.42 -8.88
CA ASN A 257 -0.44 11.56 -8.02
C ASN A 257 -1.90 11.97 -8.17
N LEU A 258 -2.42 12.00 -9.40
CA LEU A 258 -3.84 12.28 -9.64
C LEU A 258 -4.76 11.25 -8.96
N ALA A 259 -4.40 9.96 -8.99
CA ALA A 259 -5.17 8.92 -8.32
C ALA A 259 -5.10 9.01 -6.79
N LEU A 260 -3.93 9.35 -6.23
CA LEU A 260 -3.74 9.51 -4.79
C LEU A 260 -4.58 10.65 -4.21
N ASN A 261 -4.86 11.67 -5.02
CA ASN A 261 -5.76 12.77 -4.66
C ASN A 261 -7.22 12.48 -5.03
N GLU A 262 -7.62 11.21 -5.15
CA GLU A 262 -9.02 10.83 -5.34
C GLU A 262 -9.91 11.49 -4.26
N HIS A 263 -11.01 12.07 -4.72
CA HIS A 263 -12.00 12.73 -3.91
C HIS A 263 -13.36 12.72 -4.62
N PRO A 264 -14.48 13.02 -3.94
CA PRO A 264 -15.79 13.12 -4.58
C PRO A 264 -15.78 14.07 -5.77
N TRP A 265 -16.46 13.68 -6.86
CA TRP A 265 -16.44 14.39 -8.14
C TRP A 265 -16.81 15.86 -8.04
N TYR A 266 -17.78 16.19 -7.18
CA TYR A 266 -18.30 17.55 -7.09
C TYR A 266 -17.25 18.56 -6.62
N GLN A 267 -16.16 18.12 -5.97
CA GLN A 267 -15.07 18.99 -5.52
C GLN A 267 -14.19 19.48 -6.68
N ASN A 268 -14.38 18.96 -7.90
CA ASN A 268 -13.81 19.53 -9.12
C ASN A 268 -14.63 20.69 -9.68
N LEU A 269 -15.82 20.97 -9.13
CA LEU A 269 -16.65 22.10 -9.54
C LEU A 269 -16.14 23.39 -8.89
N ASP A 270 -16.40 24.51 -9.55
CA ASP A 270 -16.13 25.84 -8.99
C ASP A 270 -16.80 25.98 -7.60
N ASP A 271 -16.15 26.75 -6.72
CA ASP A 271 -16.60 27.08 -5.36
C ASP A 271 -16.61 25.92 -4.33
N TRP A 272 -15.98 24.78 -4.63
CA TRP A 272 -15.83 23.69 -3.66
C TRP A 272 -14.39 23.41 -3.30
N ASP A 273 -14.11 23.45 -2.01
CA ASP A 273 -12.87 22.94 -1.46
C ASP A 273 -12.78 21.41 -1.58
N SER A 274 -11.60 20.91 -1.96
CA SER A 274 -11.31 19.48 -2.02
C SER A 274 -10.64 18.96 -0.75
N VAL A 275 -10.93 17.70 -0.41
CA VAL A 275 -10.25 16.94 0.65
C VAL A 275 -9.87 15.59 0.05
N PRO A 276 -8.58 15.24 -0.07
CA PRO A 276 -8.19 13.92 -0.53
C PRO A 276 -8.76 12.83 0.37
N THR A 277 -9.51 11.90 -0.22
CA THR A 277 -10.16 10.81 0.53
C THR A 277 -9.12 9.97 1.27
N LEU A 278 -7.93 9.75 0.70
CA LEU A 278 -6.83 9.04 1.36
C LEU A 278 -6.38 9.70 2.68
N GLN A 279 -6.22 11.03 2.70
CA GLN A 279 -5.83 11.75 3.91
C GLN A 279 -6.92 11.65 4.96
N GLU A 280 -8.19 11.82 4.57
CA GLU A 280 -9.31 11.70 5.49
C GLU A 280 -9.41 10.26 6.05
N MET A 281 -9.34 9.23 5.21
CA MET A 281 -9.36 7.83 5.66
C MET A 281 -8.21 7.52 6.63
N THR A 282 -7.01 8.03 6.37
CA THR A 282 -5.84 7.86 7.25
C THR A 282 -6.04 8.56 8.60
N PHE A 283 -6.55 9.79 8.58
CA PHE A 283 -6.93 10.49 9.80
C PHE A 283 -8.01 9.71 10.57
N ARG A 284 -8.97 9.11 9.84
CA ARG A 284 -10.05 8.33 10.43
C ARG A 284 -9.54 7.08 11.14
N LEU A 285 -8.72 6.30 10.46
CA LEU A 285 -8.06 5.10 10.97
C LEU A 285 -7.30 5.38 12.29
N LEU A 286 -6.53 6.47 12.33
CA LEU A 286 -5.69 6.79 13.50
C LEU A 286 -6.47 7.42 14.67
N ARG A 287 -7.74 7.78 14.46
CA ARG A 287 -8.64 8.33 15.47
C ARG A 287 -9.66 7.32 15.99
N SER A 288 -9.67 6.10 15.46
CA SER A 288 -10.45 4.94 15.89
C SER A 288 -10.00 4.39 17.25
N ILE A 289 -10.13 5.21 18.31
CA ILE A 289 -9.82 4.81 19.69
C ILE A 289 -10.88 3.79 20.14
N GLY A 290 -10.42 2.64 20.66
CA GLY A 290 -11.29 1.59 21.20
C GLY A 290 -11.71 0.51 20.19
N HIS A 291 -11.18 0.53 18.96
CA HIS A 291 -11.28 -0.61 18.06
C HIS A 291 -10.36 -1.75 18.54
N ASN A 292 -10.75 -2.99 18.33
CA ASN A 292 -9.87 -4.14 18.58
C ASN A 292 -8.86 -4.34 17.43
N TRP A 293 -7.86 -5.21 17.66
CA TRP A 293 -6.85 -5.50 16.65
C TRP A 293 -7.42 -6.09 15.36
N GLY A 294 -8.41 -6.99 15.46
CA GLY A 294 -9.05 -7.63 14.31
C GLY A 294 -9.68 -6.62 13.34
N GLU A 295 -10.38 -5.63 13.87
CA GLU A 295 -11.02 -4.54 13.12
C GLU A 295 -9.99 -3.60 12.47
N PHE A 296 -8.90 -3.28 13.17
CA PHE A 296 -7.87 -2.38 12.67
C PHE A 296 -6.98 -3.03 11.60
N SER A 297 -6.57 -4.27 11.83
CA SER A 297 -5.40 -4.87 11.17
C SER A 297 -5.65 -5.33 9.73
N SER A 298 -6.88 -5.70 9.39
CA SER A 298 -7.18 -6.38 8.13
C SER A 298 -8.56 -6.06 7.59
N THR A 299 -8.71 -6.27 6.29
CA THR A 299 -10.01 -6.31 5.62
C THR A 299 -10.87 -7.50 6.03
N ARG A 300 -10.29 -8.54 6.67
CA ARG A 300 -10.98 -9.80 6.99
C ARG A 300 -12.23 -9.59 7.82
N TYR A 301 -13.36 -10.04 7.29
CA TYR A 301 -14.63 -10.08 7.98
C TYR A 301 -15.14 -11.52 8.09
N ASP A 302 -15.26 -11.97 9.33
CA ASP A 302 -15.84 -13.27 9.66
C ASP A 302 -17.30 -13.08 10.07
N ASP A 303 -18.23 -13.56 9.23
CA ASP A 303 -19.69 -13.42 9.37
C ASP A 303 -20.30 -14.54 10.23
N SER A 304 -19.50 -15.16 11.11
CA SER A 304 -19.99 -16.26 11.97
C SER A 304 -21.19 -15.79 12.83
N PRO A 305 -22.30 -16.55 12.86
CA PRO A 305 -23.50 -16.19 13.63
C PRO A 305 -23.30 -16.17 15.15
N GLU A 306 -22.22 -16.77 15.63
CA GLU A 306 -21.94 -17.03 17.05
C GLU A 306 -20.96 -16.01 17.67
N GLY A 307 -20.57 -14.95 16.94
CA GLY A 307 -19.69 -13.89 17.43
C GLY A 307 -20.28 -12.48 17.33
N ASP A 308 -19.70 -11.53 18.08
CA ASP A 308 -20.05 -10.11 17.94
C ASP A 308 -19.80 -9.66 16.49
N GLN A 309 -20.87 -9.21 15.82
CA GLN A 309 -20.76 -8.64 14.48
C GLN A 309 -20.05 -7.30 14.57
N GLN A 310 -18.96 -7.13 13.83
CA GLN A 310 -18.24 -5.85 13.80
C GLN A 310 -19.17 -4.77 13.26
N PRO A 311 -19.45 -3.69 14.01
CA PRO A 311 -20.34 -2.65 13.55
C PRO A 311 -19.71 -1.92 12.36
N PRO A 312 -20.51 -1.42 11.39
CA PRO A 312 -20.00 -0.70 10.21
C PRO A 312 -19.10 0.49 10.52
N THR A 313 -19.21 1.06 11.73
CA THR A 313 -18.33 2.12 12.26
C THR A 313 -16.88 1.68 12.35
N ASN A 314 -16.64 0.38 12.53
CA ASN A 314 -15.32 -0.17 12.79
C ASN A 314 -14.65 -0.73 11.53
N TRP A 315 -15.28 -0.61 10.35
CA TRP A 315 -14.78 -1.20 9.10
C TRP A 315 -13.69 -0.36 8.40
N MET A 316 -13.33 0.81 8.93
CA MET A 316 -12.14 1.55 8.50
C MET A 316 -10.89 0.83 9.03
N ASN A 317 -10.17 0.14 8.14
CA ASN A 317 -9.03 -0.70 8.50
C ASN A 317 -7.77 -0.36 7.69
N LEU A 318 -6.62 -0.75 8.22
CA LEU A 318 -5.31 -0.45 7.65
C LEU A 318 -5.13 -1.06 6.26
N GLU A 319 -5.55 -2.32 6.09
CA GLU A 319 -5.37 -3.07 4.84
C GLU A 319 -6.21 -2.50 3.69
N ALA A 320 -7.42 -1.99 3.94
CA ALA A 320 -8.25 -1.35 2.92
C ALA A 320 -7.59 -0.07 2.37
N ILE A 321 -7.00 0.76 3.25
CA ILE A 321 -6.26 1.97 2.84
C ILE A 321 -5.04 1.57 2.01
N HIS A 322 -4.28 0.57 2.48
CA HIS A 322 -3.16 -0.02 1.75
C HIS A 322 -3.58 -0.48 0.34
N ASN A 323 -4.67 -1.23 0.22
CA ASN A 323 -5.15 -1.76 -1.05
C ASN A 323 -5.47 -0.64 -2.07
N ASN A 324 -6.13 0.43 -1.62
CA ASN A 324 -6.40 1.58 -2.48
C ASN A 324 -5.10 2.27 -2.94
N VAL A 325 -4.12 2.45 -2.05
CA VAL A 325 -2.83 3.05 -2.41
C VAL A 325 -2.08 2.19 -3.43
N HIS A 326 -2.09 0.86 -3.30
CA HIS A 326 -1.54 -0.06 -4.30
C HIS A 326 -2.11 0.20 -5.70
N ASN A 327 -3.45 0.30 -5.79
CA ASN A 327 -4.12 0.61 -7.05
C ASN A 327 -3.78 2.01 -7.56
N TRP A 328 -3.88 3.04 -6.72
CA TRP A 328 -3.63 4.41 -7.14
C TRP A 328 -2.19 4.64 -7.61
N VAL A 329 -1.21 3.89 -7.08
CA VAL A 329 0.18 3.95 -7.55
C VAL A 329 0.38 3.22 -8.87
N GLY A 330 -0.13 1.98 -8.99
CA GLY A 330 0.15 1.10 -10.13
C GLY A 330 -0.79 1.32 -11.31
N GLY A 331 -2.07 1.53 -11.03
CA GLY A 331 -3.19 1.36 -11.96
C GLY A 331 -3.44 -0.13 -12.26
N PHE A 332 -4.70 -0.55 -12.29
CA PHE A 332 -5.08 -1.95 -12.57
C PHE A 332 -5.82 -2.16 -13.90
N MET A 333 -6.43 -1.11 -14.46
CA MET A 333 -7.18 -1.21 -15.71
C MET A 333 -6.25 -1.17 -16.92
N PHE A 334 -6.18 -2.27 -17.67
CA PHE A 334 -5.38 -2.39 -18.90
C PHE A 334 -6.09 -1.80 -20.11
N SER A 335 -7.41 -1.87 -20.15
CA SER A 335 -8.24 -1.33 -21.23
C SER A 335 -9.43 -0.55 -20.69
N ARG A 336 -10.11 0.16 -21.61
CA ARG A 336 -11.43 0.77 -21.39
C ARG A 336 -12.25 0.60 -22.67
N PRO A 337 -13.53 0.20 -22.61
CA PRO A 337 -14.38 0.11 -23.79
C PRO A 337 -14.63 1.47 -24.43
N GLY A 338 -14.97 1.48 -25.73
CA GLY A 338 -15.33 2.71 -26.45
C GLY A 338 -14.15 3.59 -26.86
N ARG A 339 -14.46 4.75 -27.47
CA ARG A 339 -13.48 5.71 -27.95
C ARG A 339 -13.29 6.83 -26.92
N HIS A 340 -12.04 7.03 -26.49
CA HIS A 340 -11.63 8.07 -25.55
C HIS A 340 -10.37 8.74 -26.05
N ASP A 341 -10.40 10.07 -26.23
CA ASP A 341 -9.21 10.83 -26.63
C ASP A 341 -8.23 11.01 -25.44
N LEU A 342 -8.76 11.21 -24.23
CA LEU A 342 -7.98 11.22 -22.98
C LEU A 342 -7.98 9.82 -22.35
N LYS A 343 -6.82 9.16 -22.37
CA LYS A 343 -6.65 7.83 -21.77
C LYS A 343 -6.16 7.94 -20.34
N LEU A 344 -6.99 7.48 -19.41
CA LEU A 344 -6.75 7.58 -17.96
C LEU A 344 -6.58 6.22 -17.29
N TRP A 345 -6.81 5.15 -18.04
CA TRP A 345 -6.44 3.80 -17.68
C TRP A 345 -4.97 3.54 -18.03
N GLY A 346 -4.48 2.40 -17.59
CA GLY A 346 -3.11 1.96 -17.66
C GLY A 346 -2.82 1.14 -16.42
N ALA A 347 -2.24 -0.04 -16.62
CA ALA A 347 -1.91 -0.95 -15.53
C ALA A 347 -0.42 -0.90 -15.17
N GLY A 348 -0.10 -1.34 -13.97
CA GLY A 348 1.25 -1.34 -13.43
C GLY A 348 1.41 -2.27 -12.24
N HIS A 349 2.67 -2.48 -11.84
CA HIS A 349 3.05 -3.59 -10.95
C HIS A 349 2.45 -3.45 -9.56
N MET A 350 2.40 -2.23 -9.01
CA MET A 350 1.88 -1.96 -7.67
C MET A 350 0.40 -2.34 -7.49
N SER A 351 -0.40 -2.48 -8.55
CA SER A 351 -1.80 -2.91 -8.43
C SER A 351 -2.00 -4.43 -8.32
N SER A 352 -0.93 -5.22 -8.49
CA SER A 352 -1.00 -6.66 -8.63
C SER A 352 -0.17 -7.37 -7.54
N VAL A 353 -0.85 -8.11 -6.66
CA VAL A 353 -0.22 -8.83 -5.53
C VAL A 353 1.03 -9.63 -5.95
N PRO A 354 1.01 -10.43 -7.04
CA PRO A 354 2.15 -11.27 -7.40
C PRO A 354 3.43 -10.50 -7.75
N VAL A 355 3.32 -9.24 -8.21
CA VAL A 355 4.47 -8.48 -8.74
C VAL A 355 4.67 -7.10 -8.12
N ALA A 356 3.81 -6.66 -7.18
CA ALA A 356 3.90 -5.34 -6.57
C ALA A 356 5.27 -5.08 -5.91
N ALA A 357 5.83 -6.08 -5.22
CA ALA A 357 7.10 -5.96 -4.49
C ALA A 357 8.32 -5.71 -5.38
N PHE A 358 8.21 -5.91 -6.69
CA PHE A 358 9.30 -5.54 -7.61
C PHE A 358 9.42 -4.03 -7.76
N ASP A 359 8.35 -3.25 -7.63
CA ASP A 359 8.45 -1.78 -7.73
C ASP A 359 9.12 -1.21 -6.46
N PRO A 360 10.22 -0.43 -6.55
CA PRO A 360 10.92 0.07 -5.37
C PRO A 360 10.06 0.88 -4.39
N ILE A 361 8.96 1.50 -4.85
CA ILE A 361 8.05 2.23 -3.97
C ILE A 361 7.28 1.31 -3.01
N PHE A 362 7.14 0.02 -3.32
CA PHE A 362 6.52 -0.98 -2.45
C PHE A 362 7.09 -0.91 -1.03
N TRP A 363 8.43 -0.91 -0.91
CA TRP A 363 9.11 -0.91 0.37
C TRP A 363 8.88 0.37 1.16
N LEU A 364 8.78 1.51 0.47
CA LEU A 364 8.50 2.81 1.11
C LEU A 364 7.04 2.91 1.56
N HIS A 365 6.12 2.35 0.76
CA HIS A 365 4.71 2.22 1.10
C HIS A 365 4.52 1.36 2.36
N HIS A 366 5.05 0.13 2.36
CA HIS A 366 4.95 -0.77 3.51
C HIS A 366 5.71 -0.25 4.74
N CYS A 367 6.76 0.55 4.56
CA CYS A 367 7.40 1.27 5.68
C CYS A 367 6.44 2.28 6.32
N ASN A 368 5.57 2.95 5.55
CA ASN A 368 4.53 3.81 6.13
C ASN A 368 3.36 3.01 6.70
N ILE A 369 2.98 1.88 6.11
CA ILE A 369 1.99 0.96 6.71
C ILE A 369 2.46 0.51 8.09
N ASP A 370 3.72 0.10 8.21
CA ASP A 370 4.34 -0.24 9.49
C ASP A 370 4.34 0.94 10.50
N ARG A 371 4.60 2.16 10.00
CA ARG A 371 4.49 3.39 10.80
C ARG A 371 3.05 3.64 11.28
N LEU A 372 2.04 3.47 10.43
CA LEU A 372 0.64 3.61 10.81
C LEU A 372 0.23 2.57 11.86
N THR A 373 0.72 1.33 11.72
CA THR A 373 0.58 0.30 12.78
C THR A 373 1.21 0.75 14.09
N ALA A 374 2.44 1.26 14.07
CA ALA A 374 3.12 1.75 15.26
C ALA A 374 2.41 2.94 15.93
N ILE A 375 1.87 3.87 15.13
CA ILE A 375 1.06 5.00 15.62
C ILE A 375 -0.22 4.47 16.28
N TRP A 376 -0.95 3.59 15.60
CA TRP A 376 -2.20 3.03 16.12
C TRP A 376 -1.97 2.23 17.41
N GLN A 377 -0.92 1.41 17.48
CA GLN A 377 -0.50 0.71 18.70
C GLN A 377 -0.16 1.69 19.84
N SER A 378 0.39 2.87 19.52
CA SER A 378 0.69 3.89 20.54
C SER A 378 -0.57 4.56 21.08
N LEU A 379 -1.63 4.63 20.28
CA LEU A 379 -2.93 5.21 20.65
C LEU A 379 -3.89 4.16 21.26
N ASN A 380 -3.67 2.87 20.99
CA ASN A 380 -4.46 1.73 21.47
C ASN A 380 -3.53 0.65 22.07
N PRO A 381 -2.83 0.94 23.19
CA PRO A 381 -1.78 0.06 23.73
C PRO A 381 -2.28 -1.32 24.20
N ASP A 382 -3.57 -1.40 24.55
CA ASP A 382 -4.19 -2.62 25.08
C ASP A 382 -4.74 -3.55 23.98
N SER A 383 -4.85 -3.06 22.73
CA SER A 383 -5.42 -3.81 21.61
C SER A 383 -4.34 -4.46 20.76
N TRP A 384 -4.05 -5.74 21.04
CA TRP A 384 -3.08 -6.54 20.30
C TRP A 384 -3.51 -7.99 20.28
N PHE A 385 -4.04 -8.42 19.14
CA PHE A 385 -4.65 -9.75 18.99
C PHE A 385 -5.60 -10.08 20.17
N ASP A 386 -6.37 -9.06 20.58
CA ASP A 386 -7.14 -9.00 21.82
C ASP A 386 -8.55 -9.57 21.68
N ASP A 387 -9.12 -9.52 20.48
CA ASP A 387 -10.42 -10.11 20.16
C ASP A 387 -10.32 -11.61 19.80
N ASP A 388 -11.42 -12.34 20.02
CA ASP A 388 -11.49 -13.79 19.81
C ASP A 388 -11.15 -14.22 18.38
N LYS A 389 -11.47 -13.37 17.37
CA LYS A 389 -11.21 -13.67 15.96
C LYS A 389 -9.72 -13.57 15.65
N SER A 390 -9.10 -12.45 16.04
CA SER A 390 -7.69 -12.21 15.70
C SER A 390 -6.73 -13.08 16.50
N LYS A 391 -7.06 -13.36 17.78
CA LYS A 391 -6.24 -14.17 18.69
C LYS A 391 -5.85 -15.54 18.13
N VAL A 392 -6.69 -16.15 17.30
CA VAL A 392 -6.41 -17.44 16.63
C VAL A 392 -5.16 -17.37 15.76
N SER A 393 -4.90 -16.23 15.11
CA SER A 393 -3.76 -16.03 14.20
C SER A 393 -2.50 -15.48 14.88
N LYS A 394 -2.57 -15.13 16.17
CA LYS A 394 -1.48 -14.45 16.88
C LYS A 394 -0.16 -15.22 16.83
N ASP A 395 -0.24 -16.54 16.96
CA ASP A 395 0.89 -17.45 17.04
C ASP A 395 1.27 -18.10 15.71
N ASP A 396 0.70 -17.62 14.60
CA ASP A 396 1.08 -18.03 13.25
C ASP A 396 2.57 -17.77 13.01
N ASP A 397 3.26 -18.75 12.43
CA ASP A 397 4.63 -18.57 11.96
C ASP A 397 4.63 -17.62 10.74
N LEU A 398 5.35 -16.50 10.87
CA LEU A 398 5.54 -15.50 9.83
C LEU A 398 6.60 -15.95 8.83
N ARG A 399 6.31 -17.03 8.11
CA ARG A 399 7.21 -17.62 7.10
C ARG A 399 7.46 -16.62 5.95
N PRO A 400 8.66 -16.59 5.36
CA PRO A 400 9.81 -17.48 5.59
C PRO A 400 10.84 -16.90 6.58
N PHE A 401 10.44 -15.99 7.48
CA PHE A 401 11.39 -15.16 8.22
C PHE A 401 11.95 -15.89 9.45
N HIS A 402 13.25 -16.14 9.46
CA HIS A 402 13.93 -16.80 10.56
C HIS A 402 14.52 -15.83 11.59
N ARG A 403 14.45 -16.23 12.86
CA ARG A 403 15.18 -15.63 13.99
C ARG A 403 15.83 -16.70 14.87
N PHE A 404 16.76 -16.28 15.70
CA PHE A 404 17.27 -17.12 16.78
C PHE A 404 16.41 -16.94 18.05
N CYS A 405 15.94 -18.05 18.61
CA CYS A 405 15.24 -18.08 19.88
C CYS A 405 16.25 -18.30 21.01
N GLU A 406 16.51 -17.27 21.83
CA GLU A 406 17.47 -17.38 22.93
C GLU A 406 17.05 -18.40 24.01
N LYS A 407 15.73 -18.63 24.16
CA LYS A 407 15.17 -19.55 25.17
C LYS A 407 15.41 -21.02 24.79
N THR A 408 15.11 -21.40 23.55
CA THR A 408 15.25 -22.78 23.07
C THR A 408 16.62 -23.05 22.45
N ARG A 409 17.40 -22.01 22.13
CA ARG A 409 18.67 -22.07 21.41
C ARG A 409 18.55 -22.64 19.99
N GLU A 410 17.38 -22.45 19.38
CA GLU A 410 17.06 -22.94 18.05
C GLU A 410 16.70 -21.78 17.10
N VAL A 411 16.81 -22.06 15.80
CA VAL A 411 16.29 -21.17 14.76
C VAL A 411 14.80 -21.47 14.58
N VAL A 412 13.98 -20.44 14.69
CA VAL A 412 12.52 -20.52 14.58
C VAL A 412 12.02 -19.44 13.63
N PHE A 413 10.78 -19.55 13.17
CA PHE A 413 10.13 -18.45 12.47
C PHE A 413 9.79 -17.30 13.42
N PHE A 414 9.73 -16.08 12.88
CA PHE A 414 9.11 -14.97 13.57
C PHE A 414 7.64 -15.26 13.88
N ARG A 415 7.14 -14.71 14.98
CA ARG A 415 5.71 -14.61 15.30
C ARG A 415 5.32 -13.17 15.58
N SER A 416 4.02 -12.88 15.59
CA SER A 416 3.52 -11.52 15.81
C SER A 416 4.07 -10.89 17.10
N ASP A 417 4.04 -11.63 18.21
CA ASP A 417 4.49 -11.13 19.52
C ASP A 417 5.98 -10.75 19.56
N ASP A 418 6.81 -11.30 18.67
CA ASP A 418 8.24 -10.96 18.57
C ASP A 418 8.45 -9.52 18.09
N VAL A 419 7.47 -8.98 17.36
CA VAL A 419 7.52 -7.67 16.71
C VAL A 419 6.39 -6.74 17.15
N LYS A 420 5.73 -7.06 18.27
CA LYS A 420 4.76 -6.16 18.92
C LYS A 420 5.40 -4.80 19.20
N ASP A 421 6.55 -4.79 19.88
CA ASP A 421 7.41 -3.61 19.98
C ASP A 421 8.42 -3.62 18.84
N TRP A 422 8.15 -2.80 17.82
CA TRP A 422 9.04 -2.65 16.66
C TRP A 422 10.46 -2.20 17.05
N ARG A 423 10.63 -1.55 18.22
CA ARG A 423 11.93 -1.10 18.72
C ARG A 423 12.89 -2.25 19.02
N HIS A 424 12.38 -3.48 19.19
CA HIS A 424 13.23 -4.68 19.28
C HIS A 424 14.04 -4.93 18.02
N LEU A 425 13.56 -4.48 16.86
CA LEU A 425 14.27 -4.50 15.56
C LEU A 425 15.17 -3.25 15.37
N ASN A 426 15.38 -2.48 16.43
CA ASN A 426 16.28 -1.33 16.50
C ASN A 426 16.00 -0.20 15.50
N TYR A 427 14.73 0.10 15.28
CA TYR A 427 14.27 1.33 14.64
C TYR A 427 13.11 1.94 15.42
N ASP A 428 12.78 3.20 15.15
CA ASP A 428 11.58 3.86 15.65
C ASP A 428 11.06 4.88 14.61
N TYR A 429 9.94 5.53 14.90
CA TYR A 429 9.43 6.66 14.14
C TYR A 429 9.43 7.92 15.02
N ALA A 430 9.67 9.10 14.43
CA ALA A 430 9.72 10.34 15.19
C ALA A 430 8.43 10.57 16.00
N ILE A 431 7.28 10.35 15.37
CA ILE A 431 5.94 10.50 15.98
C ILE A 431 5.72 9.56 17.17
N THR A 432 6.27 8.34 17.15
CA THR A 432 6.09 7.34 18.22
C THR A 432 7.16 7.42 19.32
N LYS A 433 8.18 8.28 19.19
CA LYS A 433 9.15 8.52 20.27
C LYS A 433 8.56 9.30 21.44
N HIS A 434 7.49 10.06 21.20
CA HIS A 434 6.82 10.86 22.22
C HIS A 434 5.33 10.54 22.28
N PRO A 435 4.93 9.43 22.95
CA PRO A 435 3.54 8.96 22.98
C PRO A 435 2.50 10.04 23.33
N SER A 436 2.84 10.97 24.22
CA SER A 436 1.95 12.07 24.64
C SER A 436 1.63 13.11 23.53
N ARG A 437 2.39 13.12 22.43
CA ARG A 437 2.19 14.04 21.30
C ARG A 437 1.58 13.37 20.07
N VAL A 438 1.49 12.04 20.04
CA VAL A 438 1.04 11.28 18.86
C VAL A 438 -0.31 11.79 18.35
N ALA A 439 -1.32 11.93 19.22
CA ALA A 439 -2.65 12.38 18.79
C ALA A 439 -2.63 13.80 18.19
N LYS A 440 -1.78 14.68 18.72
CA LYS A 440 -1.61 16.05 18.22
C LYS A 440 -0.92 16.03 16.85
N GLU A 441 0.16 15.29 16.70
CA GLU A 441 0.90 15.17 15.44
C GLU A 441 0.05 14.51 14.34
N VAL A 442 -0.77 13.51 14.68
CA VAL A 442 -1.76 12.92 13.76
C VAL A 442 -2.73 13.99 13.24
N PHE A 443 -3.24 14.85 14.13
CA PHE A 443 -4.13 15.94 13.71
C PHE A 443 -3.38 16.97 12.83
N GLU A 444 -2.16 17.34 13.19
CA GLU A 444 -1.35 18.29 12.42
C GLU A 444 -0.99 17.78 11.02
N LEU A 445 -0.74 16.48 10.87
CA LEU A 445 -0.37 15.90 9.58
C LEU A 445 -1.58 15.55 8.69
N TYR A 446 -2.67 15.06 9.27
CA TYR A 446 -3.76 14.42 8.52
C TYR A 446 -5.15 15.01 8.79
N GLY A 447 -5.30 15.77 9.88
CA GLY A 447 -6.61 16.25 10.35
C GLY A 447 -6.96 17.69 9.95
N GLN A 448 -5.97 18.53 9.65
CA GLN A 448 -6.17 19.97 9.45
C GLN A 448 -7.14 20.28 8.31
N ARG A 449 -6.86 19.82 7.09
CA ARG A 449 -7.69 20.09 5.91
C ARG A 449 -9.11 19.54 6.06
N THR A 450 -9.23 18.31 6.54
CA THR A 450 -10.55 17.71 6.85
C THR A 450 -11.29 18.59 7.85
N SER A 451 -10.65 19.02 8.94
CA SER A 451 -11.27 19.86 9.96
C SER A 451 -11.70 21.23 9.41
N GLU A 452 -10.86 21.87 8.59
CA GLU A 452 -11.14 23.17 7.97
C GLU A 452 -12.37 23.11 7.08
N VAL A 453 -12.38 22.20 6.10
CA VAL A 453 -13.51 22.04 5.17
C VAL A 453 -14.76 21.57 5.90
N TYR A 454 -14.63 20.68 6.89
CA TYR A 454 -15.80 20.12 7.56
C TYR A 454 -16.57 21.16 8.39
N LYS A 455 -15.89 22.18 8.93
CA LYS A 455 -16.50 23.22 9.79
C LYS A 455 -17.51 24.10 9.07
N GLU A 456 -17.47 24.16 7.75
CA GLU A 456 -18.42 24.95 6.94
C GLU A 456 -19.80 24.28 6.82
N PHE A 457 -19.91 23.02 7.26
CA PHE A 457 -21.11 22.21 7.14
C PHE A 457 -21.64 21.77 8.51
N GLY A 458 -22.92 21.35 8.57
CA GLY A 458 -23.57 20.95 9.83
C GLY A 458 -22.89 19.78 10.56
N ASN A 459 -23.18 19.59 11.84
CA ASN A 459 -22.41 18.71 12.73
C ASN A 459 -22.53 17.19 12.48
N LYS A 460 -23.41 16.75 11.57
CA LYS A 460 -23.63 15.33 11.27
C LYS A 460 -22.44 14.72 10.53
N ASP A 461 -22.19 13.43 10.74
CA ASP A 461 -21.23 12.66 9.95
C ASP A 461 -21.92 11.54 9.18
N TYR A 462 -21.34 11.19 8.03
CA TYR A 462 -21.83 10.13 7.16
C TYR A 462 -20.67 9.26 6.68
N ILE A 463 -20.89 7.94 6.72
CA ILE A 463 -19.94 6.95 6.23
C ILE A 463 -20.65 5.94 5.31
N LEU A 464 -19.91 5.42 4.35
CA LEU A 464 -20.30 4.27 3.56
C LEU A 464 -19.62 3.03 4.12
N SER A 465 -20.39 1.96 4.32
CA SER A 465 -19.87 0.64 4.67
C SER A 465 -19.92 -0.27 3.45
N ILE A 466 -18.81 -0.92 3.14
CA ILE A 466 -18.68 -1.79 1.96
C ILE A 466 -18.24 -3.17 2.43
N ARG A 467 -19.02 -4.20 2.10
CA ARG A 467 -18.68 -5.61 2.36
C ARG A 467 -18.72 -6.39 1.05
N TYR A 468 -17.66 -7.14 0.75
CA TYR A 468 -17.46 -7.81 -0.54
C TYR A 468 -16.71 -9.13 -0.35
N ASN A 469 -16.81 -10.03 -1.34
CA ASN A 469 -16.00 -11.24 -1.41
C ASN A 469 -14.76 -10.97 -2.28
N ARG A 470 -13.56 -11.10 -1.71
CA ARG A 470 -12.28 -10.92 -2.45
C ARG A 470 -12.15 -11.88 -3.64
N TYR A 471 -12.80 -13.03 -3.58
CA TYR A 471 -12.76 -14.08 -4.59
C TYR A 471 -13.97 -14.05 -5.53
N ALA A 472 -14.77 -12.98 -5.52
CA ALA A 472 -15.97 -12.88 -6.38
C ALA A 472 -15.68 -13.02 -7.89
N LEU A 473 -14.44 -12.78 -8.32
CA LEU A 473 -13.95 -13.00 -9.69
C LEU A 473 -12.83 -14.04 -9.73
N GLY A 474 -12.88 -15.08 -8.90
CA GLY A 474 -11.83 -16.10 -8.83
C GLY A 474 -10.48 -15.54 -8.38
N GLY A 475 -10.49 -14.58 -7.44
CA GLY A 475 -9.30 -13.90 -6.93
C GLY A 475 -8.77 -12.76 -7.80
N LYS A 476 -9.38 -12.46 -8.94
CA LYS A 476 -8.93 -11.34 -9.78
C LYS A 476 -9.24 -9.99 -9.13
N PRO A 477 -8.38 -8.99 -9.36
CA PRO A 477 -8.60 -7.65 -8.84
C PRO A 477 -9.81 -6.99 -9.51
N PHE A 478 -10.54 -6.23 -8.73
CA PHE A 478 -11.62 -5.36 -9.19
C PHE A 478 -11.70 -4.12 -8.31
N GLN A 479 -12.37 -3.08 -8.81
CA GLN A 479 -12.62 -1.84 -8.08
C GLN A 479 -14.12 -1.62 -7.90
N ILE A 480 -14.55 -1.38 -6.67
CA ILE A 480 -15.93 -1.02 -6.36
C ILE A 480 -16.00 0.51 -6.32
N ASN A 481 -16.78 1.11 -7.21
CA ASN A 481 -16.98 2.57 -7.26
C ASN A 481 -18.38 2.93 -6.79
N ILE A 482 -18.50 3.95 -5.94
CA ILE A 482 -19.77 4.40 -5.37
C ILE A 482 -20.12 5.81 -5.87
N PHE A 483 -21.42 6.03 -6.13
CA PHE A 483 -22.00 7.25 -6.69
C PHE A 483 -23.22 7.70 -5.91
N PHE A 484 -23.48 9.01 -5.88
CA PHE A 484 -24.73 9.61 -5.37
C PHE A 484 -25.47 10.35 -6.47
N GLY A 485 -26.54 9.73 -6.98
CA GLY A 485 -27.35 10.22 -8.10
C GLY A 485 -27.08 9.48 -9.39
N ASP A 486 -27.55 10.04 -10.51
CA ASP A 486 -27.42 9.41 -11.82
C ASP A 486 -25.96 9.42 -12.31
N MET A 487 -25.46 8.22 -12.59
CA MET A 487 -24.13 7.94 -13.11
C MET A 487 -24.13 7.95 -14.65
N ASP A 488 -22.99 8.28 -15.25
CA ASP A 488 -22.79 8.11 -16.70
C ASP A 488 -22.50 6.63 -17.02
N GLY A 489 -23.32 6.02 -17.88
CA GLY A 489 -23.17 4.63 -18.29
C GLY A 489 -21.89 4.30 -19.08
N LYS A 490 -21.10 5.30 -19.47
CA LYS A 490 -19.80 5.17 -20.14
C LYS A 490 -18.63 5.73 -19.31
N ASP A 491 -18.91 6.35 -18.17
CA ASP A 491 -17.90 6.97 -17.31
C ASP A 491 -18.23 6.81 -15.82
N PHE A 492 -17.66 5.75 -15.23
CA PHE A 492 -17.95 5.27 -13.89
C PHE A 492 -16.68 4.86 -13.12
N TYR A 493 -15.56 5.54 -13.35
CA TYR A 493 -14.23 5.05 -13.02
C TYR A 493 -13.54 5.78 -11.86
N ASP A 494 -13.63 7.11 -11.80
CA ASP A 494 -12.79 7.91 -10.90
C ASP A 494 -13.41 9.27 -10.57
N ALA A 495 -12.65 10.14 -9.89
CA ALA A 495 -13.08 11.48 -9.46
C ALA A 495 -13.59 12.40 -10.59
N ARG A 496 -13.33 12.09 -11.87
CA ARG A 496 -13.90 12.83 -13.01
C ARG A 496 -15.25 12.30 -13.45
N SER A 497 -15.56 11.05 -13.11
CA SER A 497 -16.84 10.43 -13.40
C SER A 497 -17.94 11.11 -12.60
N ARG A 498 -19.00 11.53 -13.30
CA ARG A 498 -20.07 12.33 -12.73
C ARG A 498 -20.68 11.63 -11.52
N LYS A 499 -20.84 12.37 -10.42
CA LYS A 499 -21.40 11.90 -9.14
C LYS A 499 -20.57 10.85 -8.38
N PHE A 500 -19.33 10.60 -8.79
CA PHE A 500 -18.41 9.73 -8.04
C PHE A 500 -18.23 10.22 -6.59
N VAL A 501 -18.19 9.27 -5.65
CA VAL A 501 -18.01 9.52 -4.22
C VAL A 501 -16.66 8.99 -3.74
N GLY A 502 -16.32 7.76 -4.09
CA GLY A 502 -15.08 7.10 -3.69
C GLY A 502 -15.02 5.65 -4.17
N SER A 503 -13.84 5.05 -4.02
CA SER A 503 -13.57 3.68 -4.46
C SER A 503 -13.04 2.76 -3.36
N VAL A 504 -13.28 1.46 -3.51
CA VAL A 504 -12.64 0.38 -2.73
C VAL A 504 -11.99 -0.57 -3.72
N PHE A 505 -10.70 -0.84 -3.55
CA PHE A 505 -9.97 -1.77 -4.40
C PHE A 505 -9.78 -3.13 -3.74
N ASN A 506 -10.16 -4.19 -4.46
CA ASN A 506 -9.84 -5.56 -4.10
C ASN A 506 -8.40 -5.88 -4.55
N PHE A 507 -7.42 -5.67 -3.66
CA PHE A 507 -6.04 -6.09 -3.89
C PHE A 507 -5.92 -7.61 -3.67
N SER A 508 -6.05 -8.33 -4.76
CA SER A 508 -6.03 -9.80 -4.79
C SER A 508 -5.22 -10.29 -5.99
N GLY A 509 -4.82 -11.56 -5.91
CA GLY A 509 -4.23 -12.31 -7.03
C GLY A 509 -5.19 -13.42 -7.44
N SER A 510 -5.25 -13.70 -8.74
CA SER A 510 -6.04 -14.79 -9.31
C SER A 510 -5.78 -16.07 -8.54
N LEU A 511 -6.84 -16.77 -8.13
CA LEU A 511 -6.70 -18.09 -7.52
C LEU A 511 -6.04 -19.06 -8.54
N GLU A 512 -6.43 -18.98 -9.82
CA GLU A 512 -5.85 -19.83 -10.87
C GLU A 512 -4.32 -19.73 -10.98
N ASP A 513 -3.76 -18.55 -10.69
CA ASP A 513 -2.32 -18.24 -10.78
C ASP A 513 -1.59 -18.12 -9.44
N SER A 514 -2.33 -17.98 -8.34
CA SER A 514 -1.82 -17.74 -6.99
C SER A 514 -2.78 -18.31 -5.94
N ASN A 515 -3.07 -19.60 -6.05
CA ASN A 515 -3.81 -20.29 -5.02
C ASN A 515 -2.96 -20.34 -3.75
N CYS A 516 -3.20 -19.43 -2.82
CA CYS A 516 -2.68 -19.52 -1.46
C CYS A 516 -3.58 -20.44 -0.64
N ASP A 517 -3.03 -21.38 0.13
CA ASP A 517 -3.79 -22.26 1.02
C ASP A 517 -4.80 -21.50 1.87
N LYS A 518 -4.36 -20.40 2.48
CA LYS A 518 -5.23 -19.53 3.27
C LYS A 518 -6.25 -18.79 2.41
N CYS A 519 -5.96 -18.47 1.16
CA CYS A 519 -6.90 -17.81 0.26
C CYS A 519 -8.00 -18.77 -0.24
N THR A 520 -7.63 -19.98 -0.66
CA THR A 520 -8.58 -21.04 -1.02
C THR A 520 -9.42 -21.46 0.19
N GLN A 521 -8.79 -21.58 1.37
CA GLN A 521 -9.52 -21.83 2.62
C GLN A 521 -10.49 -20.69 2.93
N GLN A 522 -10.06 -19.43 2.82
CA GLN A 522 -10.95 -18.27 3.01
C GLN A 522 -12.13 -18.28 2.05
N GLU A 523 -11.91 -18.63 0.78
CA GLU A 523 -12.98 -18.77 -0.20
C GLU A 523 -13.97 -19.87 0.21
N GLN A 524 -13.46 -21.05 0.59
CA GLN A 524 -14.28 -22.19 1.05
C GLN A 524 -15.06 -21.87 2.33
N GLU A 525 -14.45 -21.13 3.25
CA GLU A 525 -15.06 -20.64 4.49
C GLU A 525 -16.05 -19.49 4.25
N GLY A 526 -16.12 -18.93 3.03
CA GLY A 526 -16.97 -17.78 2.71
C GLY A 526 -16.53 -16.50 3.41
N VAL A 527 -15.25 -16.36 3.75
CA VAL A 527 -14.69 -15.20 4.43
C VAL A 527 -14.85 -13.96 3.56
N LEU A 528 -15.47 -12.93 4.13
CA LEU A 528 -15.71 -11.67 3.45
C LEU A 528 -14.59 -10.67 3.76
N SER A 529 -14.66 -9.54 3.08
CA SER A 529 -13.84 -8.37 3.35
C SER A 529 -14.68 -7.13 3.53
N VAL A 530 -14.22 -6.22 4.38
CA VAL A 530 -14.87 -4.94 4.66
C VAL A 530 -13.96 -3.75 4.40
N ALA A 531 -14.59 -2.63 4.05
CA ALA A 531 -13.99 -1.32 3.95
C ALA A 531 -15.01 -0.24 4.35
N GLN A 532 -14.53 0.96 4.61
CA GLN A 532 -15.35 2.12 4.92
C GLN A 532 -14.85 3.34 4.12
N LEU A 533 -15.78 4.17 3.62
CA LEU A 533 -15.44 5.43 2.98
C LEU A 533 -16.11 6.61 3.71
N PRO A 534 -15.43 7.77 3.79
CA PRO A 534 -16.09 8.99 4.22
C PRO A 534 -17.13 9.40 3.17
N ALA A 535 -18.33 9.80 3.62
CA ALA A 535 -19.42 10.19 2.75
C ALA A 535 -19.99 11.57 3.05
N ARG A 536 -19.60 12.21 4.17
CA ARG A 536 -20.21 13.44 4.69
C ARG A 536 -20.29 14.55 3.65
N LEU A 537 -19.17 14.91 3.04
CA LEU A 537 -19.16 16.04 2.10
C LEU A 537 -19.96 15.74 0.83
N ALA A 538 -19.90 14.51 0.32
CA ALA A 538 -20.68 14.08 -0.84
C ALA A 538 -22.19 14.05 -0.55
N VAL A 539 -22.60 13.63 0.65
CA VAL A 539 -24.00 13.71 1.11
C VAL A 539 -24.46 15.16 1.17
N TYR A 540 -23.64 16.07 1.70
CA TYR A 540 -23.98 17.49 1.76
C TYR A 540 -24.21 18.08 0.36
N TYR A 541 -23.29 17.82 -0.57
CA TYR A 541 -23.46 18.25 -1.96
C TYR A 541 -24.75 17.66 -2.56
N TYR A 542 -25.01 16.36 -2.39
CA TYR A 542 -26.21 15.72 -2.92
C TYR A 542 -27.49 16.35 -2.37
N LYS A 543 -27.57 16.56 -1.05
CA LYS A 543 -28.71 17.20 -0.38
C LYS A 543 -29.00 18.59 -0.94
N LYS A 544 -27.96 19.40 -1.13
CA LYS A 544 -28.08 20.75 -1.73
C LYS A 544 -28.68 20.72 -3.13
N GLN A 545 -28.48 19.64 -3.90
CA GLN A 545 -29.02 19.50 -5.25
C GLN A 545 -30.39 18.81 -5.30
N ASN A 546 -30.83 18.17 -4.21
CA ASN A 546 -32.00 17.28 -4.19
C ASN A 546 -32.92 17.53 -2.99
N ASN A 547 -33.14 18.79 -2.61
CA ASN A 547 -34.09 19.20 -1.56
C ASN A 547 -33.91 18.41 -0.24
N ASP A 548 -32.66 18.32 0.25
CA ASP A 548 -32.28 17.62 1.49
C ASP A 548 -32.52 16.11 1.54
N MET A 549 -32.82 15.46 0.41
CA MET A 549 -32.95 14.01 0.32
C MET A 549 -31.65 13.28 0.67
N ILE A 550 -31.78 12.16 1.39
CA ILE A 550 -30.67 11.23 1.63
C ILE A 550 -30.38 10.48 0.31
N PRO A 551 -29.13 10.41 -0.16
CA PRO A 551 -28.81 9.67 -1.36
C PRO A 551 -28.89 8.16 -1.13
N THR A 552 -29.44 7.45 -2.09
CA THR A 552 -29.21 6.01 -2.25
C THR A 552 -27.82 5.79 -2.85
N PRO A 553 -26.90 5.08 -2.18
CA PRO A 553 -25.61 4.75 -2.77
C PRO A 553 -25.81 3.87 -4.01
N ARG A 554 -25.27 4.29 -5.15
CA ARG A 554 -25.21 3.45 -6.35
C ARG A 554 -23.80 2.90 -6.52
N TYR A 555 -23.63 1.63 -6.85
CA TYR A 555 -22.31 1.03 -7.01
C TYR A 555 -22.11 0.29 -8.35
N VAL A 556 -20.88 0.27 -8.84
CA VAL A 556 -20.42 -0.62 -9.92
C VAL A 556 -19.17 -1.36 -9.49
N VAL A 557 -18.98 -2.56 -10.04
CA VAL A 557 -17.77 -3.37 -9.85
C VAL A 557 -17.01 -3.41 -11.17
N VAL A 558 -15.86 -2.76 -11.22
CA VAL A 558 -15.06 -2.58 -12.44
C VAL A 558 -13.92 -3.60 -12.50
N ASN A 559 -13.84 -4.37 -13.59
CA ASN A 559 -12.75 -5.32 -13.85
C ASN A 559 -11.55 -4.65 -14.55
N SER A 560 -10.48 -5.42 -14.78
CA SER A 560 -9.23 -4.93 -15.40
C SER A 560 -9.39 -4.46 -16.85
N GLN A 561 -10.50 -4.82 -17.51
CA GLN A 561 -10.81 -4.36 -18.87
C GLN A 561 -11.61 -3.06 -18.90
N GLY A 562 -11.95 -2.50 -17.74
CA GLY A 562 -12.76 -1.31 -17.60
C GLY A 562 -14.25 -1.57 -17.82
N LYS A 563 -14.71 -2.81 -17.62
CA LYS A 563 -16.11 -3.22 -17.74
C LYS A 563 -16.74 -3.49 -16.38
N VAL A 564 -18.07 -3.47 -16.31
CA VAL A 564 -18.85 -3.73 -15.09
C VAL A 564 -19.26 -5.19 -14.98
N GLU A 565 -18.89 -5.78 -13.85
CA GLU A 565 -19.27 -7.14 -13.44
C GLU A 565 -20.61 -7.12 -12.70
N THR A 566 -21.68 -7.50 -13.38
CA THR A 566 -23.05 -7.42 -12.81
C THR A 566 -23.38 -8.54 -11.83
N LYS A 567 -22.55 -9.58 -11.77
CA LYS A 567 -22.77 -10.76 -10.91
C LYS A 567 -22.02 -10.71 -9.57
N VAL A 568 -21.15 -9.72 -9.38
CA VAL A 568 -20.40 -9.56 -8.13
C VAL A 568 -21.31 -8.93 -7.08
N GLY A 569 -21.68 -9.72 -6.08
CA GLY A 569 -22.47 -9.23 -4.94
C GLY A 569 -21.63 -8.33 -4.03
N VAL A 570 -22.06 -7.08 -3.86
CA VAL A 570 -21.49 -6.13 -2.91
C VAL A 570 -22.59 -5.59 -2.02
N GLN A 571 -22.32 -5.54 -0.71
CA GLN A 571 -23.22 -4.90 0.24
C GLN A 571 -22.67 -3.51 0.55
N VAL A 572 -23.42 -2.50 0.13
CA VAL A 572 -23.13 -1.09 0.39
C VAL A 572 -24.26 -0.53 1.24
N ALA A 573 -23.93 0.27 2.26
CA ALA A 573 -24.93 1.02 3.02
C ALA A 573 -24.37 2.37 3.46
N LEU A 574 -25.24 3.38 3.52
CA LEU A 574 -24.96 4.70 4.06
C LEU A 574 -25.42 4.76 5.52
N HIS A 575 -24.55 5.25 6.39
CA HIS A 575 -24.84 5.42 7.82
C HIS A 575 -24.65 6.88 8.23
N MET A 576 -25.37 7.29 9.27
CA MET A 576 -25.34 8.65 9.79
C MET A 576 -25.22 8.65 11.32
N THR A 577 -24.55 9.66 11.85
CA THR A 577 -24.61 10.03 13.27
C THR A 577 -24.82 11.55 13.41
N GLU A 578 -25.45 11.96 14.51
CA GLU A 578 -25.71 13.37 14.84
C GLU A 578 -24.46 14.07 15.41
N THR A 579 -23.43 13.31 15.77
CA THR A 579 -22.24 13.79 16.45
C THR A 579 -21.09 14.00 15.48
N HIS A 580 -20.36 15.11 15.66
CA HIS A 580 -19.23 15.45 14.80
C HIS A 580 -18.13 14.38 14.90
N TYR A 581 -17.48 14.06 13.77
CA TYR A 581 -16.40 13.07 13.66
C TYR A 581 -15.28 13.22 14.72
N GLY A 582 -15.01 14.46 15.17
CA GLY A 582 -14.00 14.76 16.19
C GLY A 582 -14.41 14.45 17.65
N LEU A 583 -15.69 14.15 17.89
CA LEU A 583 -16.30 13.91 19.21
C LEU A 583 -17.12 12.62 19.16
N ILE A 584 -16.53 11.49 18.78
CA ILE A 584 -17.19 10.18 18.88
C ILE A 584 -17.41 9.89 20.37
N GLY A 585 -18.49 10.45 20.91
CA GLY A 585 -19.18 9.94 22.09
C GLY A 585 -20.05 8.75 21.69
N ASN A 586 -20.71 8.16 22.69
CA ASN A 586 -21.48 6.91 22.61
C ASN A 586 -22.71 6.91 21.66
N ASP A 587 -22.89 7.92 20.80
CA ASP A 587 -24.02 7.97 19.86
C ASP A 587 -23.66 7.18 18.59
N GLY A 588 -24.18 5.96 18.51
CA GLY A 588 -23.90 5.03 17.42
C GLY A 588 -24.40 5.51 16.05
N TYR A 589 -23.67 5.15 15.00
CA TYR A 589 -24.16 5.32 13.63
C TYR A 589 -25.38 4.43 13.39
N HIS A 590 -26.38 4.96 12.69
CA HIS A 590 -27.52 4.19 12.21
C HIS A 590 -27.60 4.22 10.69
N ARG A 591 -28.09 3.14 10.11
CA ARG A 591 -28.26 2.99 8.67
C ARG A 591 -29.37 3.93 8.18
N VAL A 592 -29.12 4.67 7.11
CA VAL A 592 -30.07 5.63 6.52
C VAL A 592 -30.41 5.34 5.05
N ALA A 593 -29.59 4.55 4.35
CA ALA A 593 -29.90 4.04 3.01
C ALA A 593 -29.12 2.74 2.73
N ASP A 594 -29.74 1.83 1.98
CA ASP A 594 -29.09 0.66 1.41
C ASP A 594 -28.63 0.98 -0.02
N GLY A 595 -27.50 0.40 -0.44
CA GLY A 595 -26.94 0.62 -1.76
C GLY A 595 -27.52 -0.30 -2.82
N GLU A 596 -27.56 0.19 -4.05
CA GLU A 596 -28.08 -0.51 -5.22
C GLU A 596 -26.99 -0.61 -6.31
N PRO A 597 -26.91 -1.73 -7.05
CA PRO A 597 -26.07 -1.78 -8.24
C PRO A 597 -26.55 -0.77 -9.28
N ALA A 598 -25.62 -0.15 -10.00
CA ALA A 598 -25.93 0.75 -11.11
C ALA A 598 -25.83 0.04 -12.45
N GLU A 599 -26.75 0.35 -13.36
CA GLU A 599 -26.69 -0.10 -14.75
C GLU A 599 -25.70 0.77 -15.54
N VAL A 600 -24.97 0.14 -16.47
CA VAL A 600 -24.11 0.81 -17.44
C VAL A 600 -24.53 0.48 -18.86
N ASP A 601 -23.99 1.21 -19.84
CA ASP A 601 -24.22 0.95 -21.25
C ASP A 601 -23.78 -0.47 -21.63
N ASP A 602 -24.48 -1.13 -22.55
CA ASP A 602 -24.23 -2.52 -22.92
C ASP A 602 -22.79 -2.80 -23.37
N GLY A 603 -22.15 -1.84 -24.05
CA GLY A 603 -20.74 -1.95 -24.47
C GLY A 603 -19.73 -1.94 -23.32
N TYR A 604 -20.17 -1.63 -22.11
CA TYR A 604 -19.37 -1.52 -20.89
C TYR A 604 -19.68 -2.62 -19.88
N ARG A 605 -20.56 -3.58 -20.19
CA ARG A 605 -20.84 -4.76 -19.36
C ARG A 605 -19.84 -5.89 -19.65
N ALA A 606 -19.46 -6.63 -18.61
CA ALA A 606 -18.56 -7.79 -18.67
C ALA A 606 -19.17 -8.95 -19.47
#